data_AF-A0A533QNB7-F1
#
_entry.id   AF-A0A533QNB7-F1
#
_cell.length_a   1.000
_cell.length_b   1.000
_cell.length_c   1.000
_cell.angle_alpha   90.00
_cell.angle_beta   90.00
_cell.angle_gamma   90.00
#
_symmetry.space_group_name_H-M   'P 1'
#
loop_
_entity.id
_entity.type
_entity.pdbx_description
1 polymer ?
#
loop_
_entity_poly.entity_id
_entity_poly.type
_entity_poly.pdbx_seq_one_letter_code
_entity_poly.pdbx_strand_id
1 'polypeptide(L)' 'MLVHSFSDSNEGFTDYRRFLSLFSITGELDRVVSVGYVSGVYLYFAWVCGDKQYRKR' A
#
# COMPACT_ATOMS: atom_id res chain seq x y z
N MET A 1 -1.34 -5.55 -11.53
CA MET A 1 -0.39 -6.00 -10.48
C MET A 1 -0.69 -5.23 -9.20
N LEU A 2 -0.80 -5.91 -8.07
CA LEU A 2 -0.98 -5.30 -6.76
C LEU A 2 0.30 -5.48 -5.95
N VAL A 3 0.93 -4.37 -5.57
CA VAL A 3 2.05 -4.38 -4.63
C VAL A 3 1.50 -3.96 -3.28
N HIS A 4 1.55 -4.87 -2.31
CA HIS A 4 1.07 -4.59 -0.97
C HIS A 4 2.21 -4.69 0.05
N SER A 5 2.11 -3.87 1.09
CA SER A 5 2.96 -3.96 2.28
C SER A 5 2.08 -4.02 3.52
N PHE A 6 2.55 -4.72 4.55
CA PHE A 6 1.77 -5.02 5.75
C PHE A 6 2.58 -4.70 7.00
N SER A 7 1.97 -4.02 7.96
CA SER A 7 2.57 -3.79 9.27
C SER A 7 1.48 -3.58 10.32
N ASP A 8 1.62 -4.27 11.44
CA ASP A 8 0.69 -4.18 12.57
C ASP A 8 0.76 -2.83 13.30
N SER A 9 1.94 -2.19 13.29
CA SER A 9 2.26 -0.93 13.98
C SER A 9 2.48 0.24 13.02
N ASN A 10 2.28 0.03 11.71
CA ASN A 10 2.62 0.99 10.65
C ASN A 10 4.10 1.38 10.55
N GLU A 11 4.97 0.52 11.08
CA GLU A 11 6.41 0.64 10.87
C GLU A 11 6.72 0.62 9.37
N GLY A 12 7.41 1.66 8.89
CA GLY A 12 7.76 1.82 7.48
C GLY A 12 6.70 2.50 6.59
N PHE A 13 5.52 2.87 7.12
CA PHE A 13 4.50 3.54 6.31
C PHE A 13 4.98 4.89 5.73
N THR A 14 5.82 5.63 6.47
CA THR A 14 6.42 6.88 5.99
C THR A 14 7.29 6.64 4.75
N ASP A 15 8.11 5.61 4.76
CA ASP A 15 8.98 5.29 3.62
C ASP A 15 8.17 4.71 2.46
N TYR A 16 7.12 3.94 2.74
CA TYR A 16 6.12 3.55 1.73
C TYR A 16 5.47 4.77 1.07
N ARG A 17 5.05 5.79 1.84
CA ARG A 17 4.51 7.03 1.28
C ARG A 17 5.53 7.79 0.43
N ARG A 18 6.81 7.81 0.84
CA ARG A 18 7.89 8.39 0.04
C ARG A 18 8.09 7.63 -1.27
N PHE A 19 8.04 6.30 -1.24
CA PHE A 19 8.11 5.49 -2.45
C PHE A 19 6.92 5.78 -3.40
N LEU A 20 5.69 5.87 -2.88
CA LEU A 20 4.52 6.22 -3.69
C LEU A 20 4.60 7.62 -4.31
N SER A 21 5.30 8.56 -3.67
CA SER A 21 5.51 9.90 -4.22
C SER A 21 6.31 9.90 -5.53
N LEU A 22 7.09 8.85 -5.81
CA LEU A 22 7.77 8.67 -7.10
C LEU A 22 6.77 8.49 -8.26
N PHE A 23 5.54 8.09 -7.94
CA PHE A 23 4.43 7.93 -8.87
C PHE A 23 3.42 9.08 -8.77
N SER A 24 3.76 10.17 -8.10
CA SER A 24 2.90 11.34 -7.89
C SER A 24 1.57 11.02 -7.17
N ILE A 25 1.55 9.96 -6.37
CA ILE A 25 0.39 9.56 -5.56
C ILE A 25 0.74 9.54 -4.07
N THR A 26 -0.28 9.63 -3.23
CA THR A 26 -0.13 9.51 -1.78
C THR A 26 -0.72 8.18 -1.30
N GLY A 27 0.08 7.42 -0.57
CA GLY A 27 -0.39 6.20 0.10
C GLY A 27 -1.26 6.50 1.31
N GLU A 28 -2.31 5.71 1.47
CA GLU A 28 -3.22 5.73 2.61
C GLU A 28 -3.23 4.35 3.30
N LEU A 29 -3.44 4.33 4.62
CA LEU A 29 -3.59 3.09 5.38
C LEU A 29 -4.91 2.41 5.02
N ASP A 30 -4.88 1.09 4.87
CA ASP A 30 -6.03 0.22 4.60
C ASP A 30 -6.85 0.63 3.37
N ARG A 31 -6.20 1.28 2.40
CA ARG A 31 -6.79 1.70 1.13
C ARG A 31 -5.93 1.25 -0.04
N VAL A 32 -6.62 0.78 -1.08
CA VAL A 32 -6.01 0.54 -2.39
C VAL A 32 -5.97 1.86 -3.16
N VAL A 33 -4.79 2.20 -3.69
CA VAL A 33 -4.59 3.35 -4.57
C VAL A 33 -4.12 2.88 -5.94
N SER A 34 -4.67 3.51 -6.99
CA SER A 34 -4.31 3.20 -8.39
C SER A 34 -3.27 4.19 -8.88
N VAL A 35 -2.24 3.69 -9.56
CA VAL A 35 -1.25 4.49 -10.30
C VAL A 35 -1.66 4.63 -11.77
N GLY A 36 -2.60 3.80 -12.22
CA GLY A 36 -2.99 3.70 -13.62
C GLY A 36 -2.16 2.66 -14.37
N TYR A 37 -1.94 2.90 -15.66
CA TYR A 37 -1.29 1.94 -16.56
C TYR A 37 0.20 2.25 -16.69
N VAL A 38 1.04 1.34 -16.21
CA VAL A 38 2.50 1.47 -16.18
C VAL A 38 3.09 0.27 -16.89
N SER A 39 3.90 0.51 -17.93
CA SER A 39 4.64 -0.54 -18.66
C SER A 39 3.80 -1.75 -19.08
N GLY A 40 2.58 -1.51 -19.57
CA GLY A 40 1.70 -2.58 -20.07
C GLY A 40 0.77 -3.20 -19.03
N VAL A 41 0.80 -2.75 -17.77
CA VAL A 41 -0.04 -3.31 -16.70
C VAL A 41 -0.71 -2.21 -15.88
N TYR A 42 -1.93 -2.47 -15.40
CA TYR A 42 -2.53 -1.64 -14.37
C TYR A 42 -1.82 -1.90 -13.03
N LEU A 43 -1.28 -0.85 -12.43
CA LEU A 43 -0.53 -0.91 -11.19
C LEU A 43 -1.35 -0.30 -10.04
N TYR A 44 -1.44 -1.05 -8.95
CA TYR A 44 -2.12 -0.67 -7.72
C TYR A 44 -1.19 -0.88 -6.53
N PHE A 45 -1.31 -0.02 -5.53
CA PHE A 45 -0.59 -0.12 -4.27
C PHE A 45 -1.59 -0.18 -3.10
N ALA A 46 -1.23 -0.90 -2.05
CA ALA A 46 -2.00 -0.91 -0.80
C ALA A 46 -1.08 -1.10 0.41
N TRP A 47 -1.36 -0.37 1.49
CA TRP A 47 -0.79 -0.65 2.80
C TRP A 47 -1.89 -1.20 3.70
N VAL A 48 -1.67 -2.36 4.31
CA VAL A 48 -2.68 -3.03 5.13
C VAL A 48 -2.18 -3.16 6.57
N CYS A 49 -2.96 -2.69 7.54
CA CYS A 49 -2.64 -2.78 8.98
C CYS A 49 -3.17 -4.07 9.62
N GLY A 50 -3.92 -4.87 8.85
CA GLY A 50 -4.58 -6.09 9.30
C GLY A 50 -5.73 -5.82 10.27
N ASP A 51 -6.82 -6.56 10.15
CA ASP A 51 -7.85 -6.50 11.19
C ASP A 51 -7.42 -7.32 12.41
N LYS A 52 -7.60 -6.79 13.61
CA LYS A 52 -7.35 -7.53 14.85
C LYS A 52 -8.22 -8.79 14.96
N GLN A 53 -9.42 -8.79 14.37
CA GLN A 53 -10.32 -9.94 14.44
C GLN A 53 -9.80 -11.16 13.66
N TYR A 54 -9.04 -10.95 12.59
CA TYR A 54 -8.45 -12.02 11.78
C TYR A 54 -7.02 -12.39 12.23
N ARG A 55 -6.52 -11.77 13.30
CA ARG A 55 -5.21 -12.04 13.91
C ARG A 55 -5.25 -13.11 15.02
N LYS A 56 -6.42 -13.67 15.33
CA LYS A 56 -6.54 -14.77 16.30
C LYS A 56 -6.22 -16.10 15.62
N ARG A 57 -5.28 -16.83 16.21
CA ARG A 57 -4.84 -18.16 15.83
C ARG A 57 -5.78 -19.23 16.39
#